data_AF-A0A378MYE8-F1
#
_entry.id   AF-A0A378MYE8-F1
#
_cell.length_a   1.000
_cell.length_b   1.000
_cell.length_c   1.000
_cell.angle_alpha   90.00
_cell.angle_beta   90.00
_cell.angle_gamma   90.00
#
_symmetry.space_group_name_H-M   'P 1'
#
loop_
_entity.id
_entity.type
_entity.pdbx_description
1 polymer ?
#
loop_
_entity_poly.entity_id
_entity_poly.type
_entity_poly.pdbx_seq_one_letter_code
_entity_poly.pdbx_strand_id
1 'polypeptide(L)'
;MFRPILKTFVLSLGLMLNSYALAELPTQQAVQTQLDSAKKLDQADADNKALVQTLEDTLAFLAQIDKQKADNQALNKSIQDSQKALKTSQHNLEKLKEVTIASVDNLTQKATTDLQKELTSTQSQLETVQHDLSIINNNLVAQNTAPDKAQTALTEMVKRKQEISSQLSATNIKNELQTKLEVELELIELKNTYNQILLGGSEDLSALYSAQLDEKKQEQQNLQAEIANLQTAINNKIVEESQNKLDQAQAVQNQQNNATTNPVILRELDINTKVTQELLKTDQRYDAVITR
;
A
#
# COMPACT_ATOMS: atom_id res chain seq x y z
N MET A 1 64.04 -3.90 29.59
CA MET A 1 64.49 -4.94 28.63
C MET A 1 63.25 -5.53 27.99
N PHE A 2 63.16 -5.45 26.65
CA PHE A 2 62.19 -6.06 25.73
C PHE A 2 60.69 -5.66 25.79
N ARG A 3 60.28 -5.08 24.66
CA ARG A 3 58.94 -4.86 24.09
C ARG A 3 58.79 -5.92 22.94
N PRO A 4 57.70 -5.99 22.15
CA PRO A 4 56.31 -6.41 22.39
C PRO A 4 55.85 -7.46 21.32
N ILE A 5 54.52 -7.56 21.05
CA ILE A 5 53.84 -7.98 19.79
C ILE A 5 53.14 -9.35 19.82
N LEU A 6 51.83 -9.34 20.05
CA LEU A 6 50.91 -10.38 19.58
C LEU A 6 50.27 -9.86 18.29
N LYS A 7 50.61 -10.47 17.15
CA LYS A 7 50.13 -10.08 15.82
C LYS A 7 48.70 -10.58 15.63
N THR A 8 47.77 -9.64 15.44
CA THR A 8 46.45 -9.85 14.84
C THR A 8 46.65 -10.40 13.42
N PHE A 9 46.18 -11.62 13.18
CA PHE A 9 46.11 -12.21 11.84
C PHE A 9 44.81 -11.73 11.19
N VAL A 10 44.86 -10.58 10.52
CA VAL A 10 43.79 -10.13 9.62
C VAL A 10 43.96 -10.93 8.33
N LEU A 11 43.06 -11.89 8.10
CA LEU A 11 42.93 -12.58 6.83
C LEU A 11 42.38 -11.57 5.81
N SER A 12 43.26 -10.85 5.14
CA SER A 12 42.94 -9.96 4.03
C SER A 12 42.49 -10.82 2.83
N LEU A 13 41.18 -10.96 2.66
CA LEU A 13 40.60 -11.45 1.42
C LEU A 13 40.79 -10.36 0.36
N GLY A 14 41.89 -10.44 -0.38
CA GLY A 14 42.18 -9.56 -1.51
C GLY A 14 41.15 -9.77 -2.61
N LEU A 15 40.16 -8.88 -2.67
CA LEU A 15 39.35 -8.67 -3.86
C LEU A 15 40.27 -8.15 -4.96
N MET A 16 40.72 -9.06 -5.82
CA MET A 16 41.27 -8.71 -7.13
C MET A 16 40.14 -8.07 -7.92
N LEU A 17 40.10 -6.73 -7.95
CA LEU A 17 39.29 -5.97 -8.88
C LEU A 17 39.91 -6.13 -10.27
N ASN A 18 39.52 -7.17 -10.99
CA ASN A 18 39.71 -7.18 -12.44
C ASN A 18 38.77 -6.10 -13.00
N SER A 19 39.33 -4.95 -13.34
CA SER A 19 38.65 -3.97 -14.19
C SER A 19 38.53 -4.55 -15.59
N TYR A 20 37.47 -5.30 -15.84
CA TYR A 20 37.01 -5.55 -17.19
C TYR A 20 36.59 -4.18 -17.74
N ALA A 21 37.27 -3.70 -18.79
CA ALA A 21 36.72 -2.61 -19.58
C ALA A 21 35.37 -3.11 -20.12
N LEU A 22 34.27 -2.56 -19.62
CA LEU A 22 32.95 -2.89 -20.13
C LEU A 22 32.91 -2.43 -21.59
N ALA A 23 32.88 -3.38 -22.51
CA ALA A 23 32.43 -3.12 -23.87
C ALA A 23 31.04 -2.49 -23.78
N GLU A 24 30.76 -1.51 -24.64
CA GLU A 24 29.46 -0.85 -24.66
C GLU A 24 28.36 -1.91 -24.91
N LEU A 25 27.40 -2.02 -24.00
CA LEU A 25 26.36 -3.05 -24.08
C LEU A 25 25.56 -2.89 -25.38
N PRO A 26 25.17 -3.99 -26.04
CA PRO A 26 24.39 -3.91 -27.26
C PRO A 26 23.02 -3.29 -26.99
N THR A 27 22.49 -2.57 -27.97
CA THR A 27 21.11 -2.05 -27.88
C THR A 27 20.11 -3.18 -28.13
N GLN A 28 18.93 -3.10 -27.51
CA GLN A 28 17.84 -4.05 -27.75
C GLN A 28 17.51 -4.17 -29.25
N GLN A 29 17.52 -3.06 -29.99
CA GLN A 29 17.27 -3.06 -31.43
C GLN A 29 18.34 -3.84 -32.21
N ALA A 30 19.62 -3.71 -31.82
CA ALA A 30 20.71 -4.45 -32.46
C ALA A 30 20.56 -5.96 -32.23
N VAL A 31 20.24 -6.38 -31.00
CA VAL A 31 20.03 -7.80 -30.67
C VAL A 31 18.75 -8.34 -31.34
N GLN A 32 17.68 -7.54 -31.41
CA GLN A 32 16.45 -7.92 -32.12
C GLN A 32 16.69 -8.15 -33.61
N THR A 33 17.51 -7.31 -34.25
CA THR A 33 17.86 -7.48 -35.67
C THR A 33 18.63 -8.77 -35.92
N GLN A 34 19.54 -9.13 -34.99
CA GLN A 34 20.25 -10.42 -35.04
C GLN A 34 19.29 -11.59 -34.84
N LEU A 35 18.35 -11.47 -33.90
CA LEU A 35 17.34 -12.49 -33.63
C LEU A 35 16.45 -12.73 -34.85
N ASP A 36 15.96 -11.67 -35.49
CA ASP A 36 15.12 -11.75 -36.69
C ASP A 36 15.86 -12.39 -37.86
N SER A 37 17.18 -12.18 -37.93
CA SER A 37 18.04 -12.80 -38.94
C SER A 37 18.25 -14.29 -38.66
N ALA A 38 18.55 -14.66 -37.41
CA ALA A 38 18.71 -16.06 -36.99
C ALA A 38 17.40 -16.87 -37.15
N LYS A 39 16.24 -16.25 -36.91
CA LYS A 39 14.91 -16.87 -37.10
C LYS A 39 14.58 -17.19 -38.56
N LYS A 40 15.26 -16.57 -39.54
CA LYS A 40 15.10 -16.86 -40.97
C LYS A 40 15.98 -18.02 -41.44
N LEU A 41 16.96 -18.43 -40.64
CA LEU A 41 17.81 -19.59 -40.92
C LEU A 41 17.08 -20.90 -40.53
N ASP A 42 17.65 -22.04 -40.89
CA ASP A 42 17.07 -23.36 -40.59
C ASP A 42 16.91 -23.55 -39.07
N GLN A 43 15.66 -23.73 -38.62
CA GLN A 43 15.33 -23.92 -37.20
C GLN A 43 15.49 -25.37 -36.74
N ALA A 44 15.74 -26.31 -37.66
CA ALA A 44 16.09 -27.69 -37.33
C ALA A 44 17.57 -27.85 -36.96
N ASP A 45 18.42 -26.88 -37.33
CA ASP A 45 19.82 -26.84 -36.93
C ASP A 45 19.97 -26.51 -35.43
N ALA A 46 20.69 -27.38 -34.71
CA ALA A 46 20.92 -27.24 -33.28
C ALA A 46 21.75 -25.99 -32.94
N ASP A 47 22.71 -25.62 -33.79
CA ASP A 47 23.55 -24.45 -33.56
C ASP A 47 22.75 -23.15 -33.74
N ASN A 48 21.94 -23.07 -34.79
CA ASN A 48 21.04 -21.94 -35.01
C ASN A 48 19.97 -21.83 -33.91
N LYS A 49 19.43 -22.95 -33.44
CA LYS A 49 18.48 -22.95 -32.31
C LYS A 49 19.11 -22.42 -31.02
N ALA A 50 20.35 -22.81 -30.72
CA ALA A 50 21.09 -22.30 -29.58
C ALA A 50 21.40 -20.80 -29.69
N LEU A 51 21.68 -20.31 -30.91
CA LEU A 51 21.86 -18.89 -31.21
C LEU A 51 20.56 -18.11 -30.95
N VAL A 52 19.42 -18.58 -31.47
CA VAL A 52 18.10 -17.96 -31.24
C VAL A 52 17.81 -17.83 -29.74
N GLN A 53 17.99 -18.90 -28.97
CA GLN A 53 17.79 -18.86 -27.51
C GLN A 53 18.73 -17.86 -26.82
N THR A 54 20.00 -17.82 -27.24
CA THR A 54 20.99 -16.91 -26.66
C THR A 54 20.59 -15.45 -26.87
N LEU A 55 20.10 -15.11 -28.07
CA LEU A 55 19.64 -13.76 -28.41
C LEU A 55 18.33 -13.41 -27.68
N GLU A 56 17.40 -14.34 -27.55
CA GLU A 56 16.17 -14.16 -26.75
C GLU A 56 16.47 -13.90 -25.27
N ASP A 57 17.36 -14.68 -24.67
CA ASP A 57 17.80 -14.48 -23.28
C ASP A 57 18.50 -13.11 -23.12
N THR A 58 19.32 -12.72 -24.09
CA THR A 58 20.02 -11.44 -24.08
C THR A 58 19.03 -10.27 -24.10
N LEU A 59 17.99 -10.33 -24.95
CA LEU A 59 16.90 -9.33 -24.96
C LEU A 59 16.16 -9.28 -23.62
N ALA A 60 15.87 -10.44 -23.03
CA ALA A 60 15.20 -10.51 -21.73
C ALA A 60 16.05 -9.88 -20.62
N PHE A 61 17.38 -10.07 -20.64
CA PHE A 61 18.27 -9.41 -19.69
C PHE A 61 18.37 -7.90 -19.93
N LEU A 62 18.48 -7.45 -21.18
CA LEU A 62 18.48 -6.01 -21.51
C LEU A 62 17.18 -5.32 -21.02
N ALA A 63 16.02 -5.95 -21.19
CA ALA A 63 14.76 -5.42 -20.68
C ALA A 63 14.73 -5.35 -19.15
N GLN A 64 15.32 -6.36 -18.47
CA GLN A 64 15.46 -6.34 -17.02
C GLN A 64 16.45 -5.27 -16.53
N ILE A 65 17.50 -4.94 -17.29
CA ILE A 65 18.45 -3.87 -16.94
C ILE A 65 17.75 -2.53 -16.84
N ASP A 66 16.95 -2.17 -17.85
CA ASP A 66 16.23 -0.89 -17.87
C ASP A 66 15.25 -0.78 -16.70
N LYS A 67 14.51 -1.87 -16.45
CA LYS A 67 13.62 -1.96 -15.28
C LYS A 67 14.40 -1.83 -13.98
N GLN A 68 15.51 -2.56 -13.81
CA GLN A 68 16.29 -2.55 -12.58
C GLN A 68 16.93 -1.18 -12.32
N LYS A 69 17.35 -0.45 -13.36
CA LYS A 69 17.82 0.93 -13.22
C LYS A 69 16.71 1.84 -12.67
N ALA A 70 15.49 1.72 -13.19
CA ALA A 70 14.35 2.46 -12.68
C ALA A 70 14.01 2.08 -11.23
N ASP A 71 14.02 0.78 -10.90
CA ASP A 71 13.77 0.27 -9.56
C ASP A 71 14.83 0.79 -8.56
N ASN A 72 16.10 0.83 -8.94
CA ASN A 72 17.19 1.39 -8.13
C ASN A 72 16.98 2.88 -7.85
N GLN A 73 16.60 3.65 -8.87
CA GLN A 73 16.31 5.08 -8.73
C GLN A 73 15.11 5.32 -7.82
N ALA A 74 14.04 4.54 -8.00
CA ALA A 74 12.83 4.62 -7.19
C ALA A 74 13.12 4.29 -5.72
N LEU A 75 13.87 3.22 -5.44
CA LEU A 75 14.26 2.85 -4.08
C LEU A 75 15.11 3.93 -3.43
N ASN A 76 16.13 4.43 -4.13
CA ASN A 76 17.00 5.48 -3.59
C ASN A 76 16.20 6.75 -3.27
N LYS A 77 15.30 7.15 -4.16
CA LYS A 77 14.39 8.27 -3.92
C LYS A 77 13.48 8.03 -2.72
N SER A 78 12.90 6.84 -2.60
CA SER A 78 12.05 6.47 -1.47
C SER A 78 12.80 6.59 -0.14
N ILE A 79 14.06 6.15 -0.09
CA ILE A 79 14.91 6.27 1.10
C ILE A 79 15.23 7.74 1.40
N GLN A 80 15.61 8.53 0.39
CA GLN A 80 15.88 9.97 0.57
C GLN A 80 14.66 10.74 1.09
N ASP A 81 13.48 10.44 0.55
CA ASP A 81 12.23 11.10 0.94
C ASP A 81 11.67 10.56 2.27
N SER A 82 12.13 9.39 2.73
CA SER A 82 11.57 8.68 3.88
C SER A 82 11.61 9.50 5.17
N GLN A 83 12.71 10.21 5.45
CA GLN A 83 12.86 10.99 6.67
C GLN A 83 11.89 12.17 6.73
N LYS A 84 11.64 12.81 5.58
CA LYS A 84 10.65 13.90 5.48
C LYS A 84 9.24 13.35 5.64
N ALA A 85 8.94 12.24 4.98
CA ALA A 85 7.65 11.58 5.11
C ALA A 85 7.39 11.10 6.54
N LEU A 86 8.42 10.58 7.23
CA LEU A 86 8.36 10.14 8.62
C LEU A 86 7.98 11.29 9.56
N LYS A 87 8.67 12.43 9.44
CA LYS A 87 8.34 13.64 10.23
C LYS A 87 6.93 14.14 9.94
N THR A 88 6.51 14.08 8.68
CA THR A 88 5.16 14.49 8.29
C THR A 88 4.12 13.59 8.94
N SER A 89 4.33 12.27 8.90
CA SER A 89 3.44 11.27 9.49
C SER A 89 3.35 11.41 11.01
N GLN A 90 4.48 11.59 11.69
CA GLN A 90 4.52 11.84 13.14
C GLN A 90 3.77 13.12 13.53
N HIS A 91 3.97 14.20 12.78
CA HIS A 91 3.26 15.45 13.01
C HIS A 91 1.75 15.33 12.75
N ASN A 92 1.35 14.62 11.70
CA ASN A 92 -0.06 14.34 11.43
C ASN A 92 -0.68 13.48 12.53
N LEU A 93 0.03 12.48 13.02
CA LEU A 93 -0.40 11.65 14.15
C LEU A 93 -0.66 12.51 15.39
N GLU A 94 0.23 13.44 15.74
CA GLU A 94 -0.01 14.35 16.88
C GLU A 94 -1.24 15.23 16.65
N LYS A 95 -1.42 15.77 15.44
CA LYS A 95 -2.65 16.51 15.10
C LYS A 95 -3.91 15.67 15.21
N LEU A 96 -3.86 14.41 14.77
CA LEU A 96 -4.99 13.48 14.85
C LEU A 96 -5.34 13.15 16.31
N LYS A 97 -4.36 13.05 17.21
CA LYS A 97 -4.61 12.86 18.65
C LYS A 97 -5.26 14.08 19.30
N GLU A 98 -5.02 15.27 18.77
CA GLU A 98 -5.64 16.53 19.24
C GLU A 98 -7.05 16.76 18.67
N VAL A 99 -7.49 15.97 17.68
CA VAL A 99 -8.84 16.10 17.11
C VAL A 99 -9.88 15.83 18.19
N THR A 100 -10.70 16.84 18.46
CA THR A 100 -11.87 16.70 19.32
C THR A 100 -13.06 16.30 18.46
N ILE A 101 -13.53 15.06 18.65
CA ILE A 101 -14.73 14.55 17.97
C ILE A 101 -15.95 15.32 18.48
N ALA A 102 -16.79 15.78 17.55
CA ALA A 102 -18.02 16.49 17.90
C ALA A 102 -18.91 15.63 18.79
N SER A 103 -19.33 16.16 19.94
CA SER A 103 -20.25 15.48 20.83
C SER A 103 -21.63 15.35 20.19
N VAL A 104 -22.40 14.34 20.62
CA VAL A 104 -23.79 14.14 20.20
C VAL A 104 -24.61 15.43 20.37
N ASP A 105 -24.47 16.13 21.50
CA ASP A 105 -25.20 17.38 21.79
C ASP A 105 -24.90 18.52 20.81
N ASN A 106 -23.66 18.61 20.32
CA ASN A 106 -23.29 19.60 19.31
C ASN A 106 -23.82 19.19 17.93
N LEU A 107 -23.82 17.89 17.63
CA LEU A 107 -24.32 17.35 16.36
C LEU A 107 -25.84 17.47 16.25
N THR A 108 -26.60 17.27 17.32
CA THR A 108 -28.07 17.41 17.33
C THR A 108 -28.54 18.85 17.05
N GLN A 109 -27.66 19.85 17.07
CA GLN A 109 -27.98 21.21 16.60
C GLN A 109 -28.07 21.32 15.06
N LYS A 110 -27.50 20.36 14.31
CA LYS A 110 -27.53 20.35 12.84
C LYS A 110 -28.83 19.77 12.28
N ALA A 111 -29.12 20.01 11.01
CA ALA A 111 -30.26 19.39 10.33
C ALA A 111 -30.00 17.89 10.08
N THR A 112 -31.04 17.06 10.16
CA THR A 112 -30.96 15.59 9.95
C THR A 112 -30.34 15.24 8.60
N THR A 113 -30.66 16.01 7.55
CA THR A 113 -30.08 15.82 6.21
C THR A 113 -28.60 16.11 6.13
N ASP A 114 -28.10 17.05 6.94
CA ASP A 114 -26.68 17.39 6.97
C ASP A 114 -25.90 16.33 7.74
N LEU A 115 -26.44 15.85 8.86
CA LEU A 115 -25.88 14.73 9.62
C LEU A 115 -25.76 13.45 8.78
N GLN A 116 -26.77 13.13 7.96
CA GLN A 116 -26.72 11.97 7.06
C GLN A 116 -25.65 12.10 5.97
N LYS A 117 -25.46 13.31 5.43
CA LYS A 117 -24.38 13.58 4.47
C LYS A 117 -23.00 13.45 5.13
N GLU A 118 -22.84 14.01 6.32
CA GLU A 118 -21.60 13.93 7.11
C GLU A 118 -21.29 12.46 7.46
N LEU A 119 -22.29 11.67 7.86
CA LEU A 119 -22.16 10.23 8.10
C LEU A 119 -21.67 9.49 6.85
N THR A 120 -22.30 9.72 5.70
CA THR A 120 -21.92 9.07 4.44
C THR A 120 -20.49 9.44 4.03
N SER A 121 -20.12 10.71 4.18
CA SER A 121 -18.76 11.20 3.90
C SER A 121 -17.73 10.55 4.82
N THR A 122 -18.02 10.47 6.12
CA THR A 122 -17.12 9.90 7.13
C THR A 122 -16.95 8.39 6.93
N GLN A 123 -18.01 7.69 6.52
CA GLN A 123 -17.93 6.27 6.14
C GLN A 123 -17.04 6.04 4.92
N SER A 124 -17.16 6.87 3.88
CA SER A 124 -16.28 6.78 2.70
C SER A 124 -14.81 7.07 3.03
N GLN A 125 -14.54 8.01 3.94
CA GLN A 125 -13.20 8.26 4.46
C GLN A 125 -12.67 7.05 5.24
N LEU A 126 -13.49 6.42 6.07
CA LEU A 126 -13.12 5.22 6.81
C LEU A 126 -12.73 4.06 5.89
N GLU A 127 -13.48 3.83 4.81
CA GLU A 127 -13.15 2.82 3.79
C GLU A 127 -11.78 3.09 3.14
N THR A 128 -11.50 4.35 2.82
CA THR A 128 -10.21 4.78 2.25
C THR A 128 -9.07 4.50 3.25
N VAL A 129 -9.25 4.88 4.52
CA VAL A 129 -8.25 4.62 5.57
C VAL A 129 -8.02 3.12 5.78
N GLN A 130 -9.07 2.30 5.71
CA GLN A 130 -8.94 0.83 5.82
C GLN A 130 -8.15 0.24 4.65
N HIS A 131 -8.39 0.73 3.43
CA HIS A 131 -7.61 0.33 2.26
C HIS A 131 -6.13 0.73 2.41
N ASP A 132 -5.86 1.97 2.84
CA ASP A 132 -4.50 2.47 3.07
C ASP A 132 -3.78 1.65 4.16
N LEU A 133 -4.47 1.32 5.25
CA LEU A 133 -3.93 0.45 6.31
C LEU A 133 -3.53 -0.93 5.78
N SER A 134 -4.30 -1.51 4.86
CA SER A 134 -3.95 -2.78 4.21
C SER A 134 -2.66 -2.66 3.40
N ILE A 135 -2.53 -1.60 2.60
CA ILE A 135 -1.32 -1.34 1.80
C ILE A 135 -0.11 -1.13 2.71
N ILE A 136 -0.22 -0.28 3.74
CA ILE A 136 0.88 0.00 4.67
C ILE A 136 1.32 -1.27 5.41
N ASN A 137 0.38 -2.09 5.87
CA ASN A 137 0.71 -3.38 6.50
C ASN A 137 1.46 -4.32 5.54
N ASN A 138 1.02 -4.41 4.29
CA ASN A 138 1.72 -5.22 3.28
C ASN A 138 3.15 -4.71 3.04
N ASN A 139 3.33 -3.39 2.96
CA ASN A 139 4.65 -2.77 2.83
C ASN A 139 5.54 -3.06 4.04
N LEU A 140 5.00 -2.97 5.26
CA LEU A 140 5.75 -3.24 6.49
C LEU A 140 6.17 -4.72 6.58
N VAL A 141 5.28 -5.66 6.24
CA VAL A 141 5.61 -7.09 6.18
C VAL A 141 6.67 -7.37 5.13
N ALA A 142 6.55 -6.77 3.94
CA ALA A 142 7.56 -6.88 2.90
C ALA A 142 8.90 -6.35 3.40
N GLN A 143 8.91 -5.18 4.05
CA GLN A 143 10.09 -4.52 4.61
C GLN A 143 10.77 -5.37 5.70
N ASN A 144 10.00 -6.02 6.58
CA ASN A 144 10.55 -6.88 7.63
C ASN A 144 11.27 -8.12 7.07
N THR A 145 10.86 -8.62 5.91
CA THR A 145 11.52 -9.75 5.24
C THR A 145 12.56 -9.32 4.19
N ALA A 146 12.69 -8.02 3.94
CA ALA A 146 13.54 -7.49 2.88
C ALA A 146 15.04 -7.73 3.13
N PRO A 147 15.59 -7.56 4.36
CA PRO A 147 17.00 -7.81 4.62
C PRO A 147 17.41 -9.27 4.37
N ASP A 148 16.63 -10.23 4.85
CA ASP A 148 16.92 -11.67 4.68
C ASP A 148 16.88 -12.07 3.19
N LYS A 149 15.88 -11.56 2.46
CA LYS A 149 15.78 -11.76 1.01
C LYS A 149 16.95 -11.13 0.27
N ALA A 150 17.36 -9.91 0.65
CA ALA A 150 18.50 -9.23 0.07
C ALA A 150 19.80 -10.01 0.30
N GLN A 151 20.03 -10.50 1.52
CA GLN A 151 21.22 -11.29 1.85
C GLN A 151 21.28 -12.62 1.09
N THR A 152 20.12 -13.28 0.92
CA THR A 152 20.01 -14.49 0.10
C THR A 152 20.32 -14.19 -1.36
N ALA A 153 19.71 -13.15 -1.92
CA ALA A 153 19.93 -12.72 -3.30
C ALA A 153 21.40 -12.36 -3.56
N LEU A 154 22.04 -11.62 -2.65
CA LEU A 154 23.47 -11.29 -2.75
C LEU A 154 24.36 -12.53 -2.79
N THR A 155 24.05 -13.55 -1.97
CA THR A 155 24.80 -14.81 -1.94
C THR A 155 24.66 -15.58 -3.25
N GLU A 156 23.45 -15.66 -3.79
CA GLU A 156 23.17 -16.29 -5.09
C GLU A 156 23.86 -15.54 -6.24
N MET A 157 23.86 -14.21 -6.20
CA MET A 157 24.53 -13.37 -7.20
C MET A 157 26.05 -13.59 -7.20
N VAL A 158 26.69 -13.75 -6.04
CA VAL A 158 28.13 -14.06 -5.97
C VAL A 158 28.43 -15.40 -6.66
N LYS A 159 27.63 -16.44 -6.39
CA LYS A 159 27.78 -17.73 -7.07
C LYS A 159 27.60 -17.59 -8.57
N ARG A 160 26.57 -16.87 -9.01
CA ARG A 160 26.29 -16.66 -10.43
C ARG A 160 27.41 -15.89 -11.14
N LYS A 161 27.99 -14.86 -10.52
CA LYS A 161 29.16 -14.14 -11.07
C LYS A 161 30.37 -15.07 -11.24
N GLN A 162 30.61 -15.98 -10.30
CA GLN A 162 31.70 -16.96 -10.41
C GLN A 162 31.47 -17.92 -11.58
N GLU A 163 30.25 -18.41 -11.75
CA GLU A 163 29.88 -19.25 -12.90
C GLU A 163 30.07 -18.53 -14.24
N ILE A 164 29.63 -17.26 -14.32
CA ILE A 164 29.80 -16.46 -15.54
C ILE A 164 31.29 -16.21 -15.81
N SER A 165 32.08 -15.87 -14.78
CA SER A 165 33.53 -15.67 -14.91
C SER A 165 34.22 -16.94 -15.44
N SER A 166 33.80 -18.12 -14.97
CA SER A 166 34.31 -19.40 -15.48
C SER A 166 33.94 -19.60 -16.95
N GLN A 167 32.72 -19.27 -17.37
CA GLN A 167 32.29 -19.40 -18.76
C GLN A 167 33.02 -18.43 -19.69
N LEU A 168 33.20 -17.18 -19.27
CA LEU A 168 33.94 -16.15 -20.02
C LEU A 168 35.42 -16.50 -20.19
N SER A 169 36.00 -17.31 -19.30
CA SER A 169 37.39 -17.77 -19.41
C SER A 169 37.61 -18.89 -20.46
N ALA A 170 36.56 -19.42 -21.06
CA ALA A 170 36.66 -20.49 -22.06
C ALA A 170 37.32 -20.00 -23.36
N THR A 171 38.27 -20.77 -23.88
CA THR A 171 39.13 -20.38 -25.02
C THR A 171 38.39 -20.18 -26.35
N ASN A 172 37.22 -20.79 -26.55
CA ASN A 172 36.45 -20.75 -27.80
C ASN A 172 34.99 -20.32 -27.56
N ILE A 173 34.78 -19.27 -26.76
CA ILE A 173 33.44 -18.74 -26.52
C ILE A 173 32.86 -18.07 -27.78
N LYS A 174 31.61 -18.40 -28.14
CA LYS A 174 30.87 -17.73 -29.24
C LYS A 174 30.59 -16.28 -28.84
N ASN A 175 30.72 -15.34 -29.77
CA ASN A 175 30.58 -13.91 -29.51
C ASN A 175 29.20 -13.53 -28.90
N GLU A 176 28.13 -14.19 -29.37
CA GLU A 176 26.77 -13.97 -28.88
C GLU A 176 26.59 -14.49 -27.45
N LEU A 177 27.25 -15.61 -27.11
CA LEU A 177 27.26 -16.13 -25.75
C LEU A 177 28.07 -15.21 -24.81
N GLN A 178 29.22 -14.72 -25.27
CA GLN A 178 29.99 -13.73 -24.53
C GLN A 178 29.15 -12.48 -24.25
N THR A 179 28.49 -11.95 -25.28
CA THR A 179 27.60 -10.79 -25.18
C THR A 179 26.47 -11.03 -24.17
N LYS A 180 25.81 -12.19 -24.23
CA LYS A 180 24.76 -12.57 -23.26
C LYS A 180 25.28 -12.52 -21.82
N LEU A 181 26.46 -13.10 -21.58
CA LEU A 181 27.07 -13.19 -20.26
C LEU A 181 27.50 -11.82 -19.73
N GLU A 182 28.01 -10.94 -20.58
CA GLU A 182 28.35 -9.55 -20.23
C GLU A 182 27.10 -8.73 -19.86
N VAL A 183 26.01 -8.88 -20.62
CA VAL A 183 24.70 -8.27 -20.28
C VAL A 183 24.17 -8.82 -18.95
N GLU A 184 24.28 -10.13 -18.72
CA GLU A 184 23.86 -10.74 -17.45
C GLU A 184 24.67 -10.21 -16.26
N LEU A 185 25.99 -10.00 -16.41
CA LEU A 185 26.84 -9.40 -15.38
C LEU A 185 26.37 -7.99 -15.01
N GLU A 186 26.09 -7.13 -15.99
CA GLU A 186 25.57 -5.78 -15.72
C GLU A 186 24.26 -5.85 -14.92
N LEU A 187 23.33 -6.73 -15.32
CA LEU A 187 22.08 -6.91 -14.60
C LEU A 187 22.32 -7.34 -13.15
N ILE A 188 23.27 -8.25 -12.92
CA ILE A 188 23.63 -8.68 -11.56
C ILE A 188 24.23 -7.53 -10.76
N GLU A 189 25.09 -6.67 -11.34
CA GLU A 189 25.63 -5.51 -10.63
C GLU A 189 24.56 -4.49 -10.25
N LEU A 190 23.58 -4.26 -11.13
CA LEU A 190 22.45 -3.40 -10.83
C LEU A 190 21.58 -3.97 -9.70
N LYS A 191 21.32 -5.29 -9.71
CA LYS A 191 20.60 -5.98 -8.64
C LYS A 191 21.40 -6.00 -7.32
N ASN A 192 22.72 -6.13 -7.39
CA ASN A 192 23.60 -6.04 -6.22
C ASN A 192 23.51 -4.64 -5.59
N THR A 193 23.59 -3.60 -6.41
CA THR A 193 23.40 -2.20 -6.00
C THR A 193 22.04 -1.99 -5.33
N TYR A 194 20.97 -2.52 -5.92
CA TYR A 194 19.63 -2.48 -5.32
C TYR A 194 19.62 -3.04 -3.90
N ASN A 195 20.15 -4.26 -3.73
CA ASN A 195 20.15 -4.95 -2.44
C ASN A 195 21.00 -4.22 -1.40
N GLN A 196 22.12 -3.61 -1.81
CA GLN A 196 22.93 -2.79 -0.90
C GLN A 196 22.21 -1.52 -0.46
N ILE A 197 21.55 -0.81 -1.38
CA ILE A 197 20.73 0.36 -1.06
C ILE A 197 19.58 -0.04 -0.12
N LEU A 198 18.91 -1.16 -0.41
CA LEU A 198 17.80 -1.68 0.37
C LEU A 198 18.21 -2.01 1.80
N LEU A 199 19.35 -2.68 1.98
CA LEU A 199 19.91 -2.97 3.29
C LEU A 199 20.28 -1.69 4.06
N GLY A 200 20.91 -0.73 3.38
CA GLY A 200 21.31 0.53 3.98
C GLY A 200 20.15 1.43 4.41
N GLY A 201 19.04 1.44 3.67
CA GLY A 201 17.84 2.22 3.97
C GLY A 201 16.73 1.43 4.66
N SER A 202 17.00 0.21 5.12
CA SER A 202 15.94 -0.69 5.60
C SER A 202 15.26 -0.16 6.86
N GLU A 203 16.05 0.37 7.79
CA GLU A 203 15.57 0.95 9.05
C GLU A 203 14.75 2.22 8.81
N ASP A 204 15.21 3.09 7.91
CA ASP A 204 14.51 4.34 7.55
C ASP A 204 13.10 4.05 6.99
N LEU A 205 12.99 3.08 6.06
CA LEU A 205 11.72 2.67 5.48
C LEU A 205 10.82 1.97 6.51
N SER A 206 11.38 1.13 7.39
CA SER A 206 10.61 0.46 8.45
C SER A 206 10.02 1.46 9.46
N ALA A 207 10.81 2.46 9.86
CA ALA A 207 10.37 3.53 10.72
C ALA A 207 9.26 4.37 10.06
N LEU A 208 9.40 4.70 8.77
CA LEU A 208 8.37 5.40 8.00
C LEU A 208 7.05 4.61 7.97
N TYR A 209 7.08 3.34 7.56
CA TYR A 209 5.86 2.55 7.42
C TYR A 209 5.18 2.30 8.77
N SER A 210 5.97 2.16 9.84
CA SER A 210 5.43 2.06 11.20
C SER A 210 4.74 3.36 11.64
N ALA A 211 5.34 4.53 11.39
CA ALA A 211 4.71 5.81 11.69
C ALA A 211 3.41 6.03 10.88
N GLN A 212 3.42 5.69 9.58
CA GLN A 212 2.23 5.77 8.74
C GLN A 212 1.11 4.83 9.22
N LEU A 213 1.47 3.65 9.71
CA LEU A 213 0.52 2.72 10.29
C LEU A 213 -0.14 3.32 11.54
N ASP A 214 0.64 3.93 12.42
CA ASP A 214 0.14 4.55 13.65
C ASP A 214 -0.74 5.78 13.33
N GLU A 215 -0.32 6.63 12.38
CA GLU A 215 -1.11 7.75 11.86
C GLU A 215 -2.48 7.27 11.36
N LYS A 216 -2.51 6.27 10.47
CA LYS A 216 -3.76 5.77 9.90
C LYS A 216 -4.64 5.01 10.90
N LYS A 217 -4.04 4.35 11.90
CA LYS A 217 -4.81 3.77 13.01
C LYS A 217 -5.49 4.84 13.85
N GLN A 218 -4.80 5.95 14.15
CA GLN A 218 -5.42 7.05 14.87
C GLN A 218 -6.54 7.71 14.05
N GLU A 219 -6.31 7.92 12.75
CA GLU A 219 -7.35 8.43 11.84
C GLU A 219 -8.58 7.51 11.81
N GLN A 220 -8.38 6.20 11.71
CA GLN A 220 -9.45 5.21 11.79
C GLN A 220 -10.24 5.31 13.09
N GLN A 221 -9.57 5.42 14.24
CA GLN A 221 -10.24 5.53 15.54
C GLN A 221 -11.10 6.81 15.63
N ASN A 222 -10.57 7.93 15.15
CA ASN A 222 -11.30 9.20 15.12
C ASN A 222 -12.56 9.11 14.26
N LEU A 223 -12.43 8.57 13.04
CA LEU A 223 -13.56 8.40 12.11
C LEU A 223 -14.62 7.43 12.69
N GLN A 224 -14.20 6.35 13.36
CA GLN A 224 -15.13 5.43 14.01
C GLN A 224 -15.92 6.09 15.15
N ALA A 225 -15.24 6.89 15.98
CA ALA A 225 -15.90 7.66 17.05
C ALA A 225 -16.86 8.70 16.48
N GLU A 226 -16.48 9.38 15.39
CA GLU A 226 -17.33 10.36 14.71
C GLU A 226 -18.58 9.70 14.10
N ILE A 227 -18.42 8.56 13.43
CA ILE A 227 -19.55 7.76 12.90
C ILE A 227 -20.50 7.38 14.03
N ALA A 228 -19.99 6.90 15.16
CA ALA A 228 -20.82 6.54 16.31
C ALA A 228 -21.64 7.74 16.82
N ASN A 229 -20.99 8.90 17.03
CA ASN A 229 -21.67 10.12 17.49
C ASN A 229 -22.70 10.63 16.46
N LEU A 230 -22.38 10.58 15.16
CA LEU A 230 -23.31 10.95 14.08
C LEU A 230 -24.54 10.04 14.05
N GLN A 231 -24.35 8.72 14.19
CA GLN A 231 -25.46 7.76 14.24
C GLN A 231 -26.37 8.03 15.44
N THR A 232 -25.80 8.23 16.63
CA THR A 232 -26.58 8.58 17.82
C THR A 232 -27.32 9.91 17.66
N ALA A 233 -26.68 10.95 17.09
CA ALA A 233 -27.33 12.24 16.86
C ALA A 233 -28.48 12.15 15.84
N ILE A 234 -28.32 11.37 14.77
CA ILE A 234 -29.37 11.11 13.78
C ILE A 234 -30.53 10.36 14.43
N ASN A 235 -30.27 9.33 15.23
CA ASN A 235 -31.32 8.59 15.93
C ASN A 235 -32.11 9.51 16.88
N ASN A 236 -31.42 10.32 17.68
CA ASN A 236 -32.05 11.30 18.57
C ASN A 236 -32.96 12.26 17.80
N LYS A 237 -32.51 12.77 16.64
CA LYS A 237 -33.32 13.62 15.75
C LYS A 237 -34.55 12.90 15.22
N ILE A 238 -34.41 11.67 14.76
CA ILE A 238 -35.52 10.89 14.21
C ILE A 238 -36.58 10.64 15.29
N VAL A 239 -36.15 10.31 16.51
CA VAL A 239 -37.04 10.12 17.67
C VAL A 239 -37.75 11.43 18.01
N GLU A 240 -37.03 12.56 18.08
CA GLU A 240 -37.60 13.88 18.35
C GLU A 240 -38.61 14.30 17.28
N GLU A 241 -38.25 14.18 15.99
CA GLU A 241 -39.13 14.48 14.86
C GLU A 241 -40.38 13.59 14.86
N SER A 242 -40.24 12.32 15.23
CA SER A 242 -41.36 11.37 15.34
C SER A 242 -42.28 11.69 16.51
N GLN A 243 -41.74 12.08 17.66
CA GLN A 243 -42.52 12.54 18.81
C GLN A 243 -43.28 13.83 18.47
N ASN A 244 -42.62 14.79 17.83
CA ASN A 244 -43.26 16.03 17.39
C ASN A 244 -44.40 15.77 16.39
N LYS A 245 -44.22 14.84 15.45
CA LYS A 245 -45.28 14.42 14.52
C LYS A 245 -46.42 13.72 15.24
N LEU A 246 -46.12 12.89 16.23
CA LEU A 246 -47.14 12.24 17.06
C LEU A 246 -47.99 13.26 17.82
N ASP A 247 -47.35 14.23 18.46
CA ASP A 247 -48.03 15.30 19.21
C ASP A 247 -48.90 16.15 18.27
N GLN A 248 -48.40 16.49 17.08
CA GLN A 248 -49.18 17.18 16.04
C GLN A 248 -50.37 16.35 15.57
N ALA A 249 -50.18 15.05 15.30
CA ALA A 249 -51.25 14.15 14.87
C ALA A 249 -52.35 14.03 15.95
N GLN A 250 -51.96 13.90 17.22
CA GLN A 250 -52.90 13.89 18.34
C GLN A 250 -53.63 15.22 18.51
N ALA A 251 -52.94 16.36 18.33
CA ALA A 251 -53.57 17.68 18.35
C ALA A 251 -54.62 17.82 17.24
N VAL A 252 -54.30 17.39 16.02
CA VAL A 252 -55.24 17.39 14.87
C VAL A 252 -56.42 16.46 15.14
N GLN A 253 -56.18 15.25 15.67
CA GLN A 253 -57.24 14.30 16.01
C GLN A 253 -58.19 14.88 17.08
N ASN A 254 -57.65 15.53 18.11
CA ASN A 254 -58.45 16.19 19.15
C ASN A 254 -59.28 17.36 18.60
N GLN A 255 -58.76 18.13 17.64
CA GLN A 255 -59.51 19.19 16.96
C GLN A 255 -60.63 18.62 16.07
N GLN A 256 -60.34 17.55 15.31
CA GLN A 256 -61.29 16.95 14.38
C GLN A 256 -62.40 16.14 15.07
N ASN A 257 -62.13 15.55 16.24
CA ASN A 257 -63.14 14.88 17.07
C ASN A 257 -64.22 15.84 17.61
N ASN A 258 -63.94 17.16 17.65
CA ASN A 258 -64.88 18.19 18.06
C ASN A 258 -65.63 18.84 16.88
N ALA A 259 -65.33 18.43 15.64
CA ALA A 259 -65.99 18.90 14.43
C ALA A 259 -66.79 17.75 13.76
N THR A 260 -67.76 18.07 12.89
CA THR A 260 -68.49 17.11 12.03
C THR A 260 -67.58 16.54 10.94
N THR A 261 -66.48 15.91 11.33
CA THR A 261 -65.44 15.41 10.45
C THR A 261 -65.80 14.02 9.91
N ASN A 262 -65.40 13.71 8.67
CA ASN A 262 -65.66 12.43 8.03
C ASN A 262 -65.02 11.26 8.82
N PRO A 263 -65.78 10.19 9.15
CA PRO A 263 -65.30 9.06 9.95
C PRO A 263 -64.11 8.29 9.32
N VAL A 264 -63.93 8.35 7.99
CA VAL A 264 -62.76 7.77 7.32
C VAL A 264 -61.48 8.54 7.67
N ILE A 265 -61.55 9.87 7.74
CA ILE A 265 -60.40 10.72 8.09
C ILE A 265 -59.97 10.46 9.55
N LEU A 266 -60.94 10.30 10.46
CA LEU A 266 -60.66 9.94 11.85
C LEU A 266 -59.99 8.57 11.98
N ARG A 267 -60.36 7.60 11.16
CA ARG A 267 -59.74 6.27 11.12
C ARG A 267 -58.31 6.32 10.59
N GLU A 268 -58.04 7.06 9.52
CA GLU A 268 -56.68 7.20 8.98
C GLU A 268 -55.74 7.94 9.95
N LEU A 269 -56.24 8.95 10.67
CA LEU A 269 -55.48 9.63 11.71
C LEU A 269 -55.15 8.70 12.89
N ASP A 270 -56.09 7.87 13.34
CA ASP A 270 -55.85 6.87 14.38
C ASP A 270 -54.80 5.83 13.96
N ILE A 271 -54.88 5.36 12.71
CA ILE A 271 -53.89 4.42 12.13
C ILE A 271 -52.51 5.09 12.09
N ASN A 272 -52.39 6.31 11.56
CA ASN A 272 -51.12 7.04 11.50
C ASN A 272 -50.50 7.28 12.88
N THR A 273 -51.33 7.61 13.88
CA THR A 273 -50.90 7.80 15.28
C THR A 273 -50.33 6.50 15.86
N LYS A 274 -51.04 5.37 15.68
CA LYS A 274 -50.58 4.05 16.15
C LYS A 274 -49.32 3.58 15.45
N VAL A 275 -49.22 3.75 14.13
CA VAL A 275 -48.03 3.39 13.36
C VAL A 275 -46.82 4.20 13.85
N THR A 276 -46.99 5.51 14.06
CA THR A 276 -45.91 6.38 14.57
C THR A 276 -45.47 5.96 15.98
N GLN A 277 -46.40 5.57 16.86
CA GLN A 277 -46.08 5.06 18.20
C GLN A 277 -45.30 3.74 18.18
N GLU A 278 -45.67 2.81 17.29
CA GLU A 278 -44.97 1.52 17.18
C GLU A 278 -43.56 1.67 16.57
N LEU A 279 -43.37 2.61 15.63
CA LEU A 279 -42.05 2.96 15.11
C LEU A 279 -41.16 3.54 16.23
N LEU A 280 -41.67 4.48 17.02
CA LEU A 280 -40.92 5.09 18.14
C LEU A 280 -40.46 4.05 19.17
N LYS A 281 -41.34 3.10 19.52
CA LYS A 281 -40.98 1.98 20.42
C LYS A 281 -39.91 1.07 19.83
N THR A 282 -39.91 0.88 18.52
CA THR A 282 -38.93 0.03 17.83
C THR A 282 -37.55 0.69 17.86
N ASP A 283 -37.48 2.00 17.57
CA ASP A 283 -36.22 2.76 17.61
C ASP A 283 -35.65 2.84 19.03
N GLN A 284 -36.48 3.08 20.04
CA GLN A 284 -36.06 3.05 21.46
C GLN A 284 -35.51 1.69 21.90
N ARG A 285 -36.03 0.59 21.34
CA ARG A 285 -35.51 -0.76 21.62
C ARG A 285 -34.20 -1.03 20.88
N TYR A 286 -34.00 -0.44 19.71
CA TYR A 286 -32.78 -0.58 18.92
C TYR A 286 -31.61 0.17 19.57
N ASP A 287 -31.83 1.40 20.05
CA ASP A 287 -30.84 2.17 20.81
C ASP A 287 -30.41 1.45 22.12
N ALA A 288 -31.34 0.75 22.78
CA ALA A 288 -31.05 -0.05 23.98
C ALA A 288 -30.15 -1.27 23.70
N VAL A 289 -30.05 -1.73 22.45
CA VAL A 289 -29.19 -2.86 22.04
C VAL A 289 -27.81 -2.37 21.60
N ILE A 290 -27.70 -1.17 21.01
CA ILE A 290 -26.42 -0.58 20.59
C ILE A 290 -25.62 0.00 21.76
N THR A 291 -26.28 0.37 22.87
CA THR A 291 -25.62 0.94 24.07
C THR A 291 -25.08 -0.12 25.05
N ARG A 292 -25.11 -1.42 24.70
CA ARG A 292 -24.56 -2.54 25.51
C ARG A 292 -23.32 -3.13 24.87
#